data_AF-A0A9E2P445-F1
#
_entry.id   AF-A0A9E2P445-F1
#
_cell.length_a   1.000
_cell.length_b   1.000
_cell.length_c   1.000
_cell.angle_alpha   90.00
_cell.angle_beta   90.00
_cell.angle_gamma   90.00
#
_symmetry.space_group_name_H-M   'P 1'
#
loop_
_entity.id
_entity.type
_entity.pdbx_description
1 polymer ?
#
loop_
_entity_poly.entity_id
_entity_poly.type
_entity_poly.pdbx_seq_one_letter_code
_entity_poly.pdbx_strand_id
1 'polypeptide(L)'
;MPQTHRAGSAPAFETPLPSWLGLNADRRGFDGPTGPPSLTVSGAATLLTRAGLSWSALGESAVVTFAFRGYPVTLPEDVSGFLPFTRVQMEATLLALQAWSDVANITFVRQDDGGGYSNHATMLFGAYSSGADGAAAFAALPGSTASSSVAGDVWINGSLSYNAAPTVGGYGHLALVHEIGHAIGLLHPGDYDADPGVQITYREHADYYEDSNQYTVMSYFSEVATGAQFGAGRYVSAPMLDDIAAAQRLYGANYETRSGDTVYGFNSTADRPWFSAVAGGQAPVFAVWDGGGTDTLDFSGYAFAQVIDLRQGG
;
A
#
# COMPACT_ATOMS: atom_id res chain seq x y z
N MET A 1 18.63 -9.62 12.91
CA MET A 1 18.46 -9.18 11.52
C MET A 1 17.01 -8.72 11.37
N PRO A 2 16.72 -7.54 10.80
CA PRO A 2 15.34 -7.17 10.47
C PRO A 2 14.71 -8.20 9.52
N GLN A 3 13.42 -8.50 9.68
CA GLN A 3 12.70 -9.35 8.74
C GLN A 3 12.45 -8.56 7.44
N THR A 4 12.81 -9.16 6.30
CA THR A 4 12.59 -8.61 4.96
C THR A 4 11.43 -9.34 4.30
N HIS A 5 10.53 -8.59 3.67
CA HIS A 5 9.41 -9.11 2.89
C HIS A 5 9.54 -8.61 1.46
N ARG A 6 9.17 -9.45 0.49
CA ARG A 6 9.25 -9.11 -0.94
C ARG A 6 7.84 -8.85 -1.45
N ALA A 7 7.71 -8.03 -2.49
CA ALA A 7 6.52 -8.00 -3.34
C ALA A 7 6.75 -8.82 -4.60
N GLY A 8 5.76 -9.62 -5.00
CA GLY A 8 5.80 -10.41 -6.23
C GLY A 8 5.79 -9.56 -7.51
N SER A 9 5.93 -10.20 -8.65
CA SER A 9 5.58 -9.58 -9.94
C SER A 9 4.08 -9.36 -10.06
N ALA A 10 3.65 -8.45 -10.94
CA ALA A 10 2.23 -8.22 -11.23
C ALA A 10 1.48 -9.55 -11.45
N PRO A 11 0.38 -9.80 -10.72
CA PRO A 11 -0.28 -11.10 -10.73
C PRO A 11 -0.90 -11.42 -12.10
N ALA A 12 -0.98 -12.72 -12.41
CA ALA A 12 -1.77 -13.19 -13.54
C ALA A 12 -3.28 -13.03 -13.24
N PHE A 13 -4.08 -12.72 -14.24
CA PHE A 13 -5.53 -12.54 -14.06
C PHE A 13 -6.21 -13.85 -13.65
N GLU A 14 -6.82 -13.88 -12.47
CA GLU A 14 -7.69 -14.98 -12.04
C GLU A 14 -9.09 -14.85 -12.65
N THR A 15 -9.85 -15.96 -12.72
CA THR A 15 -11.25 -15.93 -13.15
C THR A 15 -12.09 -15.15 -12.13
N PRO A 16 -12.83 -14.09 -12.54
CA PRO A 16 -13.56 -13.25 -11.60
C PRO A 16 -14.67 -14.01 -10.86
N LEU A 17 -14.78 -13.78 -9.55
CA LEU A 17 -16.00 -14.13 -8.82
C LEU A 17 -17.14 -13.15 -9.16
N PRO A 18 -18.41 -13.59 -9.07
CA PRO A 18 -19.55 -12.70 -9.21
C PRO A 18 -19.49 -11.52 -8.24
N SER A 19 -19.78 -10.30 -8.72
CA SER A 19 -19.56 -9.06 -7.96
C SER A 19 -20.40 -8.89 -6.69
N TRP A 20 -21.48 -9.65 -6.54
CA TRP A 20 -22.30 -9.66 -5.33
C TRP A 20 -21.67 -10.45 -4.16
N LEU A 21 -20.56 -11.15 -4.41
CA LEU A 21 -19.76 -11.81 -3.37
C LEU A 21 -18.74 -10.86 -2.72
N GLY A 22 -18.61 -9.62 -3.20
CA GLY A 22 -17.88 -8.56 -2.51
C GLY A 22 -18.56 -8.21 -1.19
N LEU A 23 -17.82 -8.37 -0.09
CA LEU A 23 -18.30 -8.05 1.25
C LEU A 23 -17.84 -6.64 1.64
N ASN A 24 -18.76 -5.82 2.16
CA ASN A 24 -18.37 -4.57 2.80
C ASN A 24 -18.22 -4.80 4.30
N ALA A 25 -17.77 -3.81 5.08
CA ALA A 25 -17.46 -4.00 6.50
C ALA A 25 -18.59 -4.66 7.31
N ASP A 26 -19.85 -4.29 7.05
CA ASP A 26 -21.03 -4.85 7.73
C ASP A 26 -21.37 -6.30 7.37
N ARG A 27 -20.78 -6.83 6.29
CA ARG A 27 -21.07 -8.18 5.77
C ARG A 27 -19.94 -9.18 6.05
N ARG A 28 -18.86 -8.74 6.70
CA ARG A 28 -17.68 -9.55 7.05
C ARG A 28 -17.76 -10.10 8.50
N GLY A 29 -16.96 -11.12 8.82
CA GLY A 29 -16.83 -11.66 10.19
C GLY A 29 -17.65 -12.92 10.50
N PHE A 30 -18.17 -13.60 9.48
CA PHE A 30 -18.86 -14.90 9.57
C PHE A 30 -18.14 -15.96 8.69
N ASP A 31 -18.83 -17.02 8.26
CA ASP A 31 -18.28 -17.96 7.27
C ASP A 31 -18.08 -17.23 5.93
N GLY A 32 -16.86 -17.28 5.38
CA GLY A 32 -16.55 -16.64 4.10
C GLY A 32 -17.32 -17.29 2.93
N PRO A 33 -17.66 -16.54 1.86
CA PRO A 33 -18.51 -17.03 0.78
C PRO A 33 -17.97 -18.27 0.03
N THR A 34 -16.66 -18.56 0.11
CA THR A 34 -15.99 -19.57 -0.72
C THR A 34 -14.90 -20.42 -0.04
N GLY A 35 -14.83 -20.48 1.30
CA GLY A 35 -13.93 -21.41 2.00
C GLY A 35 -13.15 -20.82 3.16
N PRO A 36 -12.22 -19.86 2.95
CA PRO A 36 -11.49 -19.24 4.05
C PRO A 36 -12.46 -18.43 4.94
N PRO A 37 -12.17 -18.30 6.26
CA PRO A 37 -13.00 -17.51 7.16
C PRO A 37 -13.06 -16.05 6.69
N SER A 38 -14.19 -15.37 6.94
CA SER A 38 -14.28 -13.92 6.75
C SER A 38 -13.84 -13.21 8.04
N LEU A 39 -12.94 -12.24 7.94
CA LEU A 39 -12.49 -11.45 9.08
C LEU A 39 -13.17 -10.09 9.09
N THR A 40 -13.46 -9.58 10.29
CA THR A 40 -13.81 -8.17 10.43
C THR A 40 -12.60 -7.29 10.08
N VAL A 41 -12.83 -6.00 9.79
CA VAL A 41 -11.75 -5.03 9.53
C VAL A 41 -10.73 -5.01 10.69
N SER A 42 -11.20 -5.08 11.94
CA SER A 42 -10.30 -5.14 13.12
C SER A 42 -9.52 -6.46 13.22
N GLY A 43 -10.13 -7.58 12.80
CA GLY A 43 -9.46 -8.87 12.70
C GLY A 43 -8.34 -8.86 11.66
N ALA A 44 -8.64 -8.35 10.45
CA ALA A 44 -7.66 -8.19 9.38
C ALA A 44 -6.53 -7.23 9.79
N ALA A 45 -6.85 -6.08 10.40
CA ALA A 45 -5.84 -5.15 10.93
C ALA A 45 -4.93 -5.79 11.99
N THR A 46 -5.48 -6.62 12.88
CA THR A 46 -4.68 -7.38 13.85
C THR A 46 -3.75 -8.37 13.16
N LEU A 47 -4.22 -9.05 12.11
CA LEU A 47 -3.41 -9.97 11.34
C LEU A 47 -2.29 -9.27 10.57
N LEU A 48 -2.56 -8.14 9.92
CA LEU A 48 -1.58 -7.31 9.22
C LEU A 48 -0.48 -6.79 10.17
N THR A 49 -0.82 -6.51 11.43
CA THR A 49 0.12 -5.98 12.44
C THR A 49 0.74 -7.06 13.35
N ARG A 50 0.58 -8.34 13.01
CA ARG A 50 0.97 -9.48 13.89
C ARG A 50 2.46 -9.55 14.23
N ALA A 51 3.34 -8.86 13.49
CA ALA A 51 4.76 -8.74 13.81
C ALA A 51 4.99 -8.03 15.16
N GLY A 52 4.08 -7.13 15.56
CA GLY A 52 4.26 -6.31 16.75
C GLY A 52 5.41 -5.30 16.63
N LEU A 53 5.78 -4.92 15.40
CA LEU A 53 6.84 -3.97 15.10
C LEU A 53 6.26 -2.64 14.60
N SER A 54 6.76 -1.53 15.11
CA SER A 54 6.37 -0.16 14.76
C SER A 54 7.50 0.82 15.09
N TRP A 55 7.40 2.05 14.57
CA TRP A 55 8.39 3.11 14.83
C TRP A 55 8.18 3.85 16.16
N SER A 56 7.02 3.66 16.78
CA SER A 56 6.60 4.21 18.06
C SER A 56 5.95 3.11 18.91
N ALA A 57 5.57 3.43 20.15
CA ALA A 57 4.68 2.55 20.90
C ALA A 57 3.33 2.41 20.20
N LEU A 58 2.66 1.28 20.40
CA LEU A 58 1.42 0.97 19.73
C LEU A 58 0.33 2.03 19.98
N GLY A 59 -0.22 2.59 18.90
CA GLY A 59 -1.26 3.62 18.92
C GLY A 59 -0.73 5.04 19.11
N GLU A 60 0.58 5.21 19.31
CA GLU A 60 1.24 6.50 19.46
C GLU A 60 1.77 7.02 18.12
N SER A 61 1.78 8.34 17.95
CA SER A 61 2.32 8.94 16.74
C SER A 61 3.82 8.68 16.57
N ALA A 62 4.28 8.71 15.32
CA ALA A 62 5.69 8.53 14.98
C ALA A 62 6.19 9.66 14.07
N VAL A 63 7.45 10.07 14.27
CA VAL A 63 8.19 10.91 13.33
C VAL A 63 9.36 10.10 12.81
N VAL A 64 9.39 9.84 11.50
CA VAL A 64 10.37 8.96 10.87
C VAL A 64 11.12 9.73 9.79
N THR A 65 12.46 9.72 9.85
CA THR A 65 13.26 10.34 8.81
C THR A 65 13.40 9.40 7.62
N PHE A 66 13.35 9.93 6.40
CA PHE A 66 13.62 9.14 5.19
C PHE A 66 14.56 9.85 4.22
N ALA A 67 15.25 9.09 3.37
CA ALA A 67 16.01 9.63 2.26
C ALA A 67 16.08 8.69 1.06
N PHE A 68 16.39 9.24 -0.11
CA PHE A 68 16.78 8.46 -1.28
C PHE A 68 18.29 8.23 -1.23
N ARG A 69 18.72 6.97 -1.34
CA ARG A 69 20.15 6.62 -1.21
C ARG A 69 21.00 7.27 -2.30
N GLY A 70 22.18 7.71 -1.88
CA GLY A 70 23.27 8.15 -2.76
C GLY A 70 24.48 7.24 -2.65
N TYR A 71 25.51 7.50 -3.45
CA TYR A 71 26.81 6.85 -3.30
C TYR A 71 27.59 7.45 -2.10
N PRO A 72 28.43 6.66 -1.41
CA PRO A 72 28.60 5.20 -1.54
C PRO A 72 27.41 4.43 -0.96
N VAL A 73 27.17 3.21 -1.45
CA VAL A 73 26.05 2.36 -1.02
C VAL A 73 26.53 0.95 -0.68
N THR A 74 25.91 0.35 0.34
CA THR A 74 25.98 -1.08 0.61
C THR A 74 24.67 -1.69 0.12
N LEU A 75 24.74 -2.59 -0.85
CA LEU A 75 23.58 -3.31 -1.36
C LEU A 75 23.23 -4.49 -0.44
N PRO A 76 21.95 -4.88 -0.35
CA PRO A 76 21.54 -6.17 0.21
C PRO A 76 22.23 -7.34 -0.50
N GLU A 77 22.44 -8.45 0.21
CA GLU A 77 23.32 -9.56 -0.23
C GLU A 77 22.91 -10.21 -1.56
N ASP A 78 21.62 -10.23 -1.88
CA ASP A 78 21.03 -10.95 -3.02
C ASP A 78 20.67 -10.05 -4.21
N VAL A 79 21.05 -8.76 -4.18
CA VAL A 79 20.83 -7.82 -5.29
C VAL A 79 22.13 -7.19 -5.77
N SER A 80 22.13 -6.77 -7.03
CA SER A 80 23.27 -6.07 -7.62
C SER A 80 22.84 -4.94 -8.55
N GLY A 81 23.79 -4.04 -8.86
CA GLY A 81 23.58 -2.92 -9.78
C GLY A 81 22.70 -1.82 -9.17
N PHE A 82 23.25 -1.10 -8.19
CA PHE A 82 22.58 0.04 -7.58
C PHE A 82 22.19 1.10 -8.63
N LEU A 83 20.94 1.54 -8.54
CA LEU A 83 20.40 2.64 -9.30
C LEU A 83 19.89 3.69 -8.29
N PRO A 84 20.46 4.91 -8.26
CA PRO A 84 19.85 6.02 -7.54
C PRO A 84 18.44 6.26 -8.07
N PHE A 85 17.49 6.57 -7.18
CA PHE A 85 16.13 6.88 -7.60
C PHE A 85 16.12 8.05 -8.58
N THR A 86 15.41 7.87 -9.69
CA THR A 86 15.12 8.96 -10.62
C THR A 86 14.13 9.93 -10.01
N ARG A 87 14.02 11.13 -10.57
CA ARG A 87 13.03 12.13 -10.13
C ARG A 87 11.59 11.56 -10.12
N VAL A 88 11.23 10.77 -11.13
CA VAL A 88 9.89 10.17 -11.23
C VAL A 88 9.64 9.17 -10.10
N GLN A 89 10.64 8.34 -9.75
CA GLN A 89 10.55 7.42 -8.62
C GLN A 89 10.49 8.17 -7.29
N MET A 90 11.25 9.27 -7.13
CA MET A 90 11.18 10.13 -5.95
C MET A 90 9.78 10.73 -5.78
N GLU A 91 9.21 11.32 -6.83
CA GLU A 91 7.86 11.92 -6.79
C GLU A 91 6.78 10.89 -6.47
N ALA A 92 6.85 9.69 -7.06
CA ALA A 92 5.94 8.60 -6.74
C ALA A 92 6.08 8.13 -5.28
N THR A 93 7.30 8.06 -4.75
CA THR A 93 7.55 7.67 -3.35
C THR A 93 7.02 8.70 -2.37
N LEU A 94 7.22 9.98 -2.64
CA LEU A 94 6.69 11.07 -1.81
C LEU A 94 5.16 10.99 -1.73
N LEU A 95 4.52 10.73 -2.86
CA LEU A 95 3.08 10.55 -2.94
C LEU A 95 2.59 9.29 -2.18
N ALA A 96 3.33 8.18 -2.24
CA ALA A 96 3.03 6.96 -1.48
C ALA A 96 3.22 7.14 0.04
N LEU A 97 4.27 7.85 0.48
CA LEU A 97 4.46 8.24 1.89
C LEU A 97 3.31 9.12 2.37
N GLN A 98 2.87 10.07 1.54
CA GLN A 98 1.74 10.93 1.85
C GLN A 98 0.43 10.15 2.00
N ALA A 99 0.21 9.10 1.21
CA ALA A 99 -0.96 8.23 1.33
C ALA A 99 -1.05 7.56 2.72
N TRP A 100 0.09 7.17 3.30
CA TRP A 100 0.15 6.60 4.65
C TRP A 100 0.01 7.66 5.75
N SER A 101 0.67 8.82 5.62
CA SER A 101 0.57 9.90 6.62
C SER A 101 -0.81 10.56 6.64
N ASP A 102 -1.55 10.50 5.53
CA ASP A 102 -2.93 10.98 5.49
C ASP A 102 -3.83 10.18 6.43
N VAL A 103 -3.60 8.88 6.61
CA VAL A 103 -4.57 7.99 7.30
C VAL A 103 -4.21 7.69 8.75
N ALA A 104 -2.94 7.88 9.14
CA ALA A 104 -2.45 7.60 10.49
C ALA A 104 -1.43 8.65 10.95
N ASN A 105 -1.19 8.80 12.27
CA ASN A 105 -0.27 9.82 12.81
C ASN A 105 1.21 9.42 12.67
N ILE A 106 1.65 9.19 11.43
CA ILE A 106 3.05 8.98 11.06
C ILE A 106 3.51 10.13 10.16
N THR A 107 4.56 10.82 10.59
CA THR A 107 5.13 11.97 9.88
C THR A 107 6.47 11.58 9.28
N PHE A 108 6.59 11.68 7.95
CA PHE A 108 7.83 11.41 7.23
C PHE A 108 8.63 12.69 6.98
N VAL A 109 9.87 12.73 7.46
CA VAL A 109 10.77 13.89 7.34
C VAL A 109 11.93 13.57 6.40
N ARG A 110 11.94 14.20 5.22
CA ARG A 110 12.99 13.99 4.23
C ARG A 110 14.34 14.53 4.71
N GLN A 111 15.38 13.73 4.57
CA GLN A 111 16.79 14.13 4.66
C GLN A 111 17.38 14.23 3.26
N ASP A 112 18.24 15.23 3.05
CA ASP A 112 18.93 15.50 1.78
C ASP A 112 20.26 16.17 2.12
N ASP A 113 21.37 15.49 1.81
CA ASP A 113 22.73 16.01 2.03
C ASP A 113 23.18 16.94 0.89
N GLY A 114 22.29 17.18 -0.09
CA GLY A 114 22.51 17.95 -1.29
C GLY A 114 22.33 17.10 -2.55
N GLY A 115 21.66 17.68 -3.55
CA GLY A 115 21.47 17.01 -4.84
C GLY A 115 20.35 15.96 -4.86
N GLY A 116 19.54 15.86 -3.80
CA GLY A 116 18.34 15.02 -3.74
C GLY A 116 18.49 13.72 -2.97
N TYR A 117 19.69 13.43 -2.43
CA TYR A 117 20.06 12.13 -1.85
C TYR A 117 20.69 12.28 -0.47
N SER A 118 20.55 11.24 0.36
CA SER A 118 21.24 11.11 1.64
C SER A 118 21.29 9.63 2.06
N ASN A 119 22.30 9.26 2.85
CA ASN A 119 22.38 7.97 3.52
C ASN A 119 22.20 8.11 5.05
N HIS A 120 21.68 9.25 5.51
CA HIS A 120 21.56 9.62 6.92
C HIS A 120 20.10 9.77 7.37
N ALA A 121 19.30 8.73 7.12
CA ALA A 121 17.90 8.67 7.53
C ALA A 121 17.54 7.31 8.13
N THR A 122 16.38 7.21 8.78
CA THR A 122 15.85 5.97 9.36
C THR A 122 15.42 5.00 8.28
N MET A 123 14.66 5.49 7.29
CA MET A 123 14.25 4.72 6.11
C MET A 123 15.03 5.17 4.88
N LEU A 124 15.66 4.25 4.17
CA LEU A 124 16.40 4.56 2.95
C LEU A 124 15.82 3.83 1.73
N PHE A 125 15.55 4.61 0.68
CA PHE A 125 14.97 4.15 -0.57
C PHE A 125 16.04 3.99 -1.65
N GLY A 126 16.09 2.83 -2.32
CA GLY A 126 17.05 2.58 -3.40
C GLY A 126 16.50 1.63 -4.46
N ALA A 127 17.13 1.60 -5.64
CA ALA A 127 16.78 0.65 -6.68
C ALA A 127 17.98 -0.25 -7.02
N TYR A 128 17.67 -1.45 -7.49
CA TYR A 128 18.64 -2.42 -8.02
C TYR A 128 18.26 -2.81 -9.45
N SER A 129 19.19 -3.41 -10.20
CA SER A 129 18.96 -3.80 -11.60
C SER A 129 18.93 -5.31 -11.84
N SER A 130 19.39 -6.11 -10.88
CA SER A 130 19.38 -7.58 -10.97
C SER A 130 19.48 -8.24 -9.59
N GLY A 131 19.16 -9.54 -9.53
CA GLY A 131 19.04 -10.30 -8.28
C GLY A 131 17.62 -10.25 -7.73
N ALA A 132 17.45 -10.78 -6.51
CA ALA A 132 16.14 -10.97 -5.88
C ALA A 132 15.11 -11.62 -6.83
N ASP A 133 15.50 -12.72 -7.48
CA ASP A 133 14.69 -13.40 -8.50
C ASP A 133 13.24 -13.62 -8.00
N GLY A 134 12.26 -13.23 -8.82
CA GLY A 134 10.83 -13.34 -8.50
C GLY A 134 10.23 -12.12 -7.77
N ALA A 135 11.05 -11.21 -7.24
CA ALA A 135 10.57 -10.01 -6.55
C ALA A 135 10.58 -8.75 -7.44
N ALA A 136 9.51 -7.96 -7.36
CA ALA A 136 9.44 -6.63 -7.96
C ALA A 136 10.05 -5.56 -7.04
N ALA A 137 9.97 -5.77 -5.73
CA ALA A 137 10.48 -4.90 -4.69
C ALA A 137 10.59 -5.67 -3.37
N PHE A 138 11.20 -5.08 -2.35
CA PHE A 138 11.19 -5.60 -0.98
C PHE A 138 11.47 -4.49 0.04
N ALA A 139 11.09 -4.75 1.28
CA ALA A 139 11.34 -3.86 2.39
C ALA A 139 11.65 -4.62 3.69
N ALA A 140 12.34 -3.95 4.60
CA ALA A 140 12.55 -4.43 5.95
C ALA A 140 11.54 -3.81 6.92
N LEU A 141 11.03 -4.62 7.86
CA LEU A 141 10.15 -4.15 8.92
C LEU A 141 10.85 -3.12 9.85
N PRO A 142 10.08 -2.36 10.66
CA PRO A 142 10.61 -1.44 11.67
C PRO A 142 11.59 -2.10 12.65
N GLY A 143 12.53 -1.31 13.14
CA GLY A 143 13.59 -1.78 14.03
C GLY A 143 14.44 -0.64 14.56
N SER A 144 15.77 -0.77 14.49
CA SER A 144 16.66 0.34 14.88
C SER A 144 16.53 1.51 13.92
N THR A 145 16.44 2.73 14.48
CA THR A 145 16.36 4.00 13.72
C THR A 145 17.73 4.55 13.30
N ALA A 146 18.82 3.84 13.60
CA ALA A 146 20.15 4.23 13.18
C ALA A 146 20.26 4.11 11.65
N SER A 147 20.88 5.08 10.99
CA SER A 147 21.06 5.08 9.52
C SER A 147 21.97 3.97 8.99
N SER A 148 22.68 3.26 9.87
CA SER A 148 23.45 2.05 9.55
C SER A 148 22.62 0.76 9.66
N SER A 149 21.41 0.83 10.22
CA SER A 149 20.43 -0.26 10.25
C SER A 149 19.81 -0.42 8.87
N VAL A 150 19.39 -1.64 8.53
CA VAL A 150 18.58 -1.89 7.33
C VAL A 150 17.07 -1.85 7.57
N ALA A 151 16.65 -1.67 8.83
CA ALA A 151 15.24 -1.65 9.20
C ALA A 151 14.52 -0.47 8.52
N GLY A 152 13.34 -0.72 7.93
CA GLY A 152 12.59 0.30 7.21
C GLY A 152 13.08 0.62 5.80
N ASP A 153 14.18 0.02 5.36
CA ASP A 153 14.70 0.26 4.02
C ASP A 153 13.80 -0.36 2.96
N VAL A 154 13.64 0.36 1.85
CA VAL A 154 12.78 -0.04 0.72
C VAL A 154 13.62 -0.11 -0.56
N TRP A 155 13.49 -1.21 -1.27
CA TRP A 155 14.21 -1.50 -2.50
C TRP A 155 13.27 -1.89 -3.63
N ILE A 156 13.36 -1.22 -4.79
CA ILE A 156 12.60 -1.59 -5.99
C ILE A 156 13.52 -2.14 -7.09
N ASN A 157 13.03 -3.11 -7.86
CA ASN A 157 13.71 -3.56 -9.06
C ASN A 157 13.52 -2.54 -10.17
N GLY A 158 14.53 -1.70 -10.39
CA GLY A 158 14.51 -0.62 -11.39
C GLY A 158 14.65 -1.09 -12.83
N SER A 159 14.92 -2.37 -13.07
CA SER A 159 14.92 -2.96 -14.43
C SER A 159 13.50 -3.17 -14.99
N LEU A 160 12.50 -3.23 -14.11
CA LEU A 160 11.10 -3.42 -14.48
C LEU A 160 10.52 -2.07 -14.91
N SER A 161 9.94 -2.02 -16.11
CA SER A 161 9.48 -0.76 -16.72
C SER A 161 8.46 -0.01 -15.86
N TYR A 162 7.57 -0.73 -15.17
CA TYR A 162 6.58 -0.14 -14.27
C TYR A 162 7.19 0.44 -12.98
N ASN A 163 8.34 -0.08 -12.52
CA ASN A 163 9.09 0.46 -11.37
C ASN A 163 10.05 1.59 -11.79
N ALA A 164 10.52 1.56 -13.04
CA ALA A 164 11.35 2.64 -13.60
C ALA A 164 10.55 3.94 -13.78
N ALA A 165 9.25 3.83 -14.10
CA ALA A 165 8.34 4.96 -14.23
C ALA A 165 6.98 4.69 -13.54
N PRO A 166 6.92 4.72 -12.20
CA PRO A 166 5.68 4.46 -11.47
C PRO A 166 4.63 5.56 -11.74
N THR A 167 3.39 5.14 -12.00
CA THR A 167 2.25 6.03 -12.22
C THR A 167 1.10 5.66 -11.29
N VAL A 168 0.33 6.66 -10.85
CA VAL A 168 -0.93 6.42 -10.12
C VAL A 168 -1.83 5.49 -10.93
N GLY A 169 -2.42 4.50 -10.27
CA GLY A 169 -3.22 3.43 -10.87
C GLY A 169 -2.40 2.27 -11.44
N GLY A 170 -1.06 2.38 -11.46
CA GLY A 170 -0.16 1.37 -12.02
C GLY A 170 0.56 0.54 -10.95
N TYR A 171 1.03 -0.65 -11.34
CA TYR A 171 1.63 -1.62 -10.42
C TYR A 171 2.87 -1.10 -9.70
N GLY A 172 3.74 -0.34 -10.37
CA GLY A 172 4.94 0.20 -9.72
C GLY A 172 4.64 1.21 -8.62
N HIS A 173 3.50 1.92 -8.70
CA HIS A 173 3.07 2.80 -7.61
C HIS A 173 2.44 1.99 -6.46
N LEU A 174 1.65 0.96 -6.77
CA LEU A 174 1.18 -0.02 -5.79
C LEU A 174 2.35 -0.65 -5.01
N ALA A 175 3.40 -1.09 -5.71
CA ALA A 175 4.58 -1.66 -5.09
C ALA A 175 5.23 -0.70 -4.09
N LEU A 176 5.36 0.60 -4.42
CA LEU A 176 5.87 1.59 -3.46
C LEU A 176 4.97 1.71 -2.22
N VAL A 177 3.64 1.79 -2.40
CA VAL A 177 2.70 1.87 -1.27
C VAL A 177 2.78 0.62 -0.40
N HIS A 178 2.86 -0.56 -1.02
CA HIS A 178 3.01 -1.86 -0.38
C HIS A 178 4.31 -1.97 0.44
N GLU A 179 5.45 -1.66 -0.17
CA GLU A 179 6.74 -1.75 0.52
C GLU A 179 6.87 -0.73 1.66
N ILE A 180 6.26 0.45 1.51
CA ILE A 180 6.17 1.40 2.63
C ILE A 180 5.30 0.81 3.74
N GLY A 181 4.22 0.09 3.42
CA GLY A 181 3.41 -0.67 4.38
C GLY A 181 4.26 -1.62 5.23
N HIS A 182 5.14 -2.40 4.59
CA HIS A 182 6.14 -3.20 5.30
C HIS A 182 7.09 -2.36 6.14
N ALA A 183 7.66 -1.30 5.56
CA ALA A 183 8.59 -0.42 6.26
C ALA A 183 7.98 0.30 7.48
N ILE A 184 6.64 0.35 7.59
CA ILE A 184 5.91 0.86 8.77
C ILE A 184 5.25 -0.24 9.61
N GLY A 185 5.52 -1.52 9.33
CA GLY A 185 5.17 -2.62 10.24
C GLY A 185 3.96 -3.48 9.85
N LEU A 186 3.41 -3.31 8.65
CA LEU A 186 2.40 -4.23 8.14
C LEU A 186 3.06 -5.44 7.49
N LEU A 187 2.44 -6.60 7.65
CA LEU A 187 2.81 -7.85 6.99
C LEU A 187 1.85 -8.14 5.84
N HIS A 188 2.22 -9.11 4.99
CA HIS A 188 1.24 -9.73 4.12
C HIS A 188 0.08 -10.29 4.95
N PRO A 189 -1.16 -10.24 4.42
CA PRO A 189 -2.33 -10.79 5.08
C PRO A 189 -2.21 -12.27 5.45
N GLY A 190 -1.52 -13.08 4.64
CA GLY A 190 -1.17 -14.47 4.95
C GLY A 190 0.34 -14.74 5.12
N ASP A 191 0.71 -15.99 5.40
CA ASP A 191 2.11 -16.46 5.46
C ASP A 191 2.60 -16.91 4.08
N TYR A 192 2.82 -15.94 3.19
CA TYR A 192 3.38 -16.15 1.86
C TYR A 192 4.39 -15.05 1.52
N ASP A 193 5.35 -15.35 0.66
CA ASP A 193 6.37 -14.40 0.20
C ASP A 193 6.86 -14.77 -1.21
N ALA A 194 7.31 -13.79 -2.00
CA ALA A 194 7.79 -14.06 -3.35
C ALA A 194 9.16 -14.76 -3.32
N ASP A 195 9.27 -15.92 -3.98
CA ASP A 195 10.52 -16.70 -4.02
C ASP A 195 10.63 -17.46 -5.37
N PRO A 196 11.85 -17.73 -5.89
CA PRO A 196 12.02 -18.39 -7.18
C PRO A 196 11.33 -19.75 -7.27
N GLY A 197 10.46 -19.90 -8.28
CA GLY A 197 9.77 -21.15 -8.55
C GLY A 197 8.59 -21.46 -7.62
N VAL A 198 8.25 -20.55 -6.70
CA VAL A 198 7.06 -20.67 -5.85
C VAL A 198 5.86 -20.05 -6.54
N GLN A 199 4.77 -20.82 -6.66
CA GLN A 199 3.50 -20.34 -7.17
C GLN A 199 2.57 -20.04 -6.00
N ILE A 200 2.23 -18.77 -5.81
CA ILE A 200 1.28 -18.31 -4.80
C ILE A 200 -0.06 -18.05 -5.48
N THR A 201 -1.13 -18.67 -4.96
CA THR A 201 -2.50 -18.54 -5.48
C THR A 201 -3.47 -18.24 -4.35
N TYR A 202 -4.52 -17.46 -4.61
CA TYR A 202 -5.50 -17.09 -3.59
C TYR A 202 -6.12 -18.33 -2.93
N ARG A 203 -6.55 -19.29 -3.76
CA ARG A 203 -7.23 -20.51 -3.31
C ARG A 203 -6.41 -21.34 -2.32
N GLU A 204 -5.09 -21.34 -2.46
CA GLU A 204 -4.20 -22.20 -1.67
C GLU A 204 -3.53 -21.46 -0.50
N HIS A 205 -3.41 -20.14 -0.57
CA HIS A 205 -2.55 -19.36 0.34
C HIS A 205 -3.25 -18.19 1.05
N ALA A 206 -4.50 -17.84 0.68
CA ALA A 206 -5.25 -16.82 1.41
C ALA A 206 -5.74 -17.39 2.75
N ASP A 207 -5.31 -16.77 3.85
CA ASP A 207 -5.70 -17.18 5.22
C ASP A 207 -7.14 -16.76 5.57
N TYR A 208 -7.67 -15.72 4.92
CA TYR A 208 -9.03 -15.22 5.09
C TYR A 208 -9.59 -14.69 3.77
N TYR A 209 -10.92 -14.61 3.68
CA TYR A 209 -11.60 -14.29 2.43
C TYR A 209 -11.18 -12.94 1.86
N GLU A 210 -11.04 -11.92 2.69
CA GLU A 210 -10.74 -10.56 2.23
C GLU A 210 -9.25 -10.29 1.98
N ASP A 211 -8.41 -11.33 1.95
CA ASP A 211 -7.04 -11.24 1.48
C ASP A 211 -7.01 -10.98 -0.04
N SER A 212 -7.14 -9.70 -0.43
CA SER A 212 -7.04 -9.24 -1.81
C SER A 212 -6.83 -7.73 -1.87
N ASN A 213 -6.38 -7.25 -3.03
CA ASN A 213 -6.23 -5.83 -3.34
C ASN A 213 -7.56 -5.04 -3.30
N GLN A 214 -8.71 -5.71 -3.11
CA GLN A 214 -9.96 -5.03 -2.76
C GLN A 214 -9.90 -4.37 -1.38
N TYR A 215 -9.18 -4.97 -0.43
CA TYR A 215 -9.23 -4.60 0.99
C TYR A 215 -7.90 -4.13 1.56
N THR A 216 -6.78 -4.62 1.00
CA THR A 216 -5.43 -4.30 1.48
C THR A 216 -4.42 -4.30 0.34
N VAL A 217 -3.58 -3.27 0.28
CA VAL A 217 -2.43 -3.18 -0.63
C VAL A 217 -1.37 -4.23 -0.31
N MET A 218 -1.40 -4.83 0.89
CA MET A 218 -0.46 -5.86 1.33
C MET A 218 -0.76 -7.24 0.72
N SER A 219 -1.90 -7.41 0.04
CA SER A 219 -2.25 -8.69 -0.57
C SER A 219 -1.56 -8.91 -1.92
N TYR A 220 -1.18 -10.16 -2.19
CA TYR A 220 -0.75 -10.59 -3.52
C TYR A 220 -1.91 -10.85 -4.49
N PHE A 221 -3.12 -10.99 -3.96
CA PHE A 221 -4.26 -11.47 -4.73
C PHE A 221 -5.04 -10.32 -5.34
N SER A 222 -5.51 -10.51 -6.57
CA SER A 222 -6.33 -9.52 -7.25
C SER A 222 -7.68 -9.35 -6.55
N GLU A 223 -8.23 -8.15 -6.65
CA GLU A 223 -9.57 -7.79 -6.19
C GLU A 223 -10.67 -8.70 -6.77
N VAL A 224 -10.42 -9.33 -7.92
CA VAL A 224 -11.39 -10.24 -8.56
C VAL A 224 -11.60 -11.53 -7.77
N ALA A 225 -10.64 -11.91 -6.93
CA ALA A 225 -10.72 -13.07 -6.04
C ALA A 225 -11.81 -12.90 -4.97
N THR A 226 -12.23 -11.66 -4.71
CA THR A 226 -13.23 -11.29 -3.71
C THR A 226 -14.44 -10.57 -4.30
N GLY A 227 -14.52 -10.51 -5.63
CA GLY A 227 -15.70 -10.03 -6.37
C GLY A 227 -15.65 -8.54 -6.76
N ALA A 228 -14.61 -7.80 -6.41
CA ALA A 228 -14.38 -6.49 -7.01
C ALA A 228 -13.89 -6.63 -8.46
N GLN A 229 -14.00 -5.55 -9.23
CA GLN A 229 -13.38 -5.46 -10.55
C GLN A 229 -12.94 -4.03 -10.81
N PHE A 230 -11.64 -3.79 -10.75
CA PHE A 230 -11.09 -2.48 -11.05
C PHE A 230 -10.98 -2.28 -12.56
N GLY A 231 -10.73 -3.35 -13.32
CA GLY A 231 -10.52 -3.32 -14.76
C GLY A 231 -9.06 -3.60 -15.12
N ALA A 232 -8.83 -4.03 -16.35
CA ALA A 232 -7.54 -4.57 -16.78
C ALA A 232 -6.37 -3.59 -16.55
N GLY A 233 -5.33 -4.05 -15.86
CA GLY A 233 -4.11 -3.30 -15.62
C GLY A 233 -4.25 -2.15 -14.63
N ARG A 234 -5.29 -2.15 -13.81
CA ARG A 234 -5.57 -1.10 -12.82
C ARG A 234 -5.30 -1.60 -11.41
N TYR A 235 -4.60 -0.76 -10.64
CA TYR A 235 -4.20 -1.07 -9.27
C TYR A 235 -4.58 0.08 -8.34
N VAL A 236 -4.76 -0.24 -7.06
CA VAL A 236 -4.92 0.77 -6.00
C VAL A 236 -3.63 1.57 -5.83
N SER A 237 -3.73 2.79 -5.30
CA SER A 237 -2.58 3.72 -5.18
C SER A 237 -2.46 4.38 -3.81
N ALA A 238 -3.26 3.92 -2.85
CA ALA A 238 -3.27 4.38 -1.48
C ALA A 238 -3.73 3.23 -0.58
N PRO A 239 -3.49 3.31 0.75
CA PRO A 239 -4.01 2.35 1.71
C PRO A 239 -5.52 2.11 1.53
N MET A 240 -5.90 0.83 1.51
CA MET A 240 -7.28 0.37 1.43
C MET A 240 -7.87 0.15 2.84
N LEU A 241 -9.11 -0.32 2.93
CA LEU A 241 -9.87 -0.36 4.20
C LEU A 241 -9.11 -1.05 5.34
N ASP A 242 -8.51 -2.21 5.10
CA ASP A 242 -7.83 -2.98 6.14
C ASP A 242 -6.44 -2.40 6.45
N ASP A 243 -5.80 -1.75 5.47
CA ASP A 243 -4.54 -1.03 5.64
C ASP A 243 -4.71 0.20 6.54
N ILE A 244 -5.77 0.98 6.32
CA ILE A 244 -6.10 2.15 7.13
C ILE A 244 -6.27 1.71 8.58
N ALA A 245 -7.08 0.68 8.83
CA ALA A 245 -7.29 0.15 10.17
C ALA A 245 -5.98 -0.38 10.80
N ALA A 246 -5.10 -1.03 10.03
CA ALA A 246 -3.80 -1.51 10.50
C ALA A 246 -2.84 -0.38 10.85
N ALA A 247 -2.69 0.63 9.97
CA ALA A 247 -1.84 1.79 10.22
C ALA A 247 -2.33 2.60 11.42
N GLN A 248 -3.64 2.82 11.55
CA GLN A 248 -4.23 3.50 12.70
C GLN A 248 -4.08 2.70 14.00
N ARG A 249 -4.12 1.37 13.91
CA ARG A 249 -3.80 0.52 15.05
C ARG A 249 -2.34 0.71 15.50
N LEU A 250 -1.39 0.92 14.59
CA LEU A 250 0.01 1.14 14.93
C LEU A 250 0.31 2.57 15.40
N TYR A 251 -0.27 3.58 14.77
CA TYR A 251 0.15 4.98 14.92
C TYR A 251 -0.96 5.95 15.37
N GLY A 252 -2.19 5.47 15.56
CA GLY A 252 -3.36 6.30 15.80
C GLY A 252 -3.90 6.96 14.53
N ALA A 253 -5.18 7.34 14.56
CA ALA A 253 -5.86 7.98 13.45
C ALA A 253 -5.50 9.47 13.29
N ASN A 254 -5.29 9.92 12.05
CA ASN A 254 -4.98 11.32 11.74
C ASN A 254 -6.25 12.11 11.43
N TYR A 255 -6.84 12.71 12.46
CA TYR A 255 -8.05 13.54 12.33
C TYR A 255 -7.78 14.96 11.80
N GLU A 256 -6.53 15.36 11.60
CA GLU A 256 -6.23 16.65 10.96
C GLU A 256 -6.47 16.58 9.45
N THR A 257 -6.25 15.40 8.86
CA THR A 257 -6.43 15.14 7.44
C THR A 257 -7.85 15.44 6.99
N ARG A 258 -7.99 16.38 6.05
CA ARG A 258 -9.26 16.72 5.40
C ARG A 258 -10.38 17.04 6.40
N SER A 259 -10.06 17.66 7.53
CA SER A 259 -10.98 17.99 8.63
C SER A 259 -12.04 19.07 8.35
N GLY A 260 -12.25 19.42 7.08
CA GLY A 260 -13.32 20.30 6.63
C GLY A 260 -14.00 19.70 5.40
N ASP A 261 -15.03 20.37 4.89
CA ASP A 261 -15.87 19.84 3.80
C ASP A 261 -15.05 19.41 2.57
N THR A 262 -15.11 18.11 2.25
CA THR A 262 -14.33 17.51 1.18
C THR A 262 -15.20 16.86 0.10
N VAL A 263 -14.87 17.10 -1.16
CA VAL A 263 -15.45 16.40 -2.31
C VAL A 263 -14.49 15.34 -2.83
N TYR A 264 -14.98 14.12 -2.99
CA TYR A 264 -14.28 12.99 -3.59
C TYR A 264 -14.93 12.61 -4.92
N GLY A 265 -14.15 12.19 -5.92
CA GLY A 265 -14.63 11.88 -7.27
C GLY A 265 -14.49 13.07 -8.21
N PHE A 266 -15.56 13.42 -8.93
CA PHE A 266 -15.61 14.62 -9.76
C PHE A 266 -15.54 15.85 -8.88
N ASN A 267 -14.98 16.95 -9.41
CA ASN A 267 -14.83 18.21 -8.67
C ASN A 267 -14.09 18.06 -7.34
N SER A 268 -13.19 17.07 -7.25
CA SER A 268 -12.57 16.72 -5.98
C SER A 268 -11.77 17.87 -5.38
N THR A 269 -11.94 18.07 -4.08
CA THR A 269 -11.15 19.00 -3.25
C THR A 269 -10.20 18.25 -2.31
N ALA A 270 -10.15 16.92 -2.40
CA ALA A 270 -9.36 16.06 -1.51
C ALA A 270 -7.83 16.15 -1.73
N ASP A 271 -7.40 16.90 -2.76
CA ASP A 271 -6.00 17.15 -3.11
C ASP A 271 -5.14 15.88 -3.27
N ARG A 272 -5.75 14.79 -3.72
CA ARG A 272 -5.03 13.55 -4.07
C ARG A 272 -5.47 13.02 -5.43
N PRO A 273 -4.52 12.52 -6.23
CA PRO A 273 -4.82 12.03 -7.57
C PRO A 273 -5.71 10.77 -7.54
N TRP A 274 -5.59 9.89 -6.54
CA TRP A 274 -6.42 8.70 -6.43
C TRP A 274 -7.88 8.99 -6.06
N PHE A 275 -8.18 10.15 -5.46
CA PHE A 275 -9.55 10.56 -5.15
C PHE A 275 -10.25 11.28 -6.31
N SER A 276 -9.52 11.66 -7.35
CA SER A 276 -10.05 12.47 -8.45
C SER A 276 -10.62 11.61 -9.58
N ALA A 277 -11.85 11.89 -9.98
CA ALA A 277 -12.44 11.38 -11.22
C ALA A 277 -12.33 12.43 -12.34
N VAL A 278 -12.14 11.96 -13.58
CA VAL A 278 -12.09 12.82 -14.76
C VAL A 278 -13.12 12.37 -15.79
N ALA A 279 -13.71 13.32 -16.51
CA ALA A 279 -14.72 13.02 -17.52
C ALA A 279 -14.14 12.12 -18.62
N GLY A 280 -14.84 11.03 -18.94
CA GLY A 280 -14.35 10.00 -19.88
C GLY A 280 -13.22 9.13 -19.32
N GLY A 281 -12.78 9.36 -18.08
CA GLY A 281 -11.85 8.50 -17.35
C GLY A 281 -12.53 7.30 -16.71
N GLN A 282 -11.70 6.36 -16.25
CA GLN A 282 -12.17 5.19 -15.48
C GLN A 282 -12.58 5.60 -14.06
N ALA A 283 -13.42 4.79 -13.42
CA ALA A 283 -13.82 4.97 -12.01
C ALA A 283 -12.61 4.89 -11.07
N PRO A 284 -12.29 5.92 -10.27
CA PRO A 284 -11.17 5.86 -9.32
C PRO A 284 -11.38 4.73 -8.30
N VAL A 285 -10.28 4.17 -7.78
CA VAL A 285 -10.30 3.08 -6.80
C VAL A 285 -9.57 3.55 -5.55
N PHE A 286 -10.30 3.69 -4.44
CA PHE A 286 -9.77 4.20 -3.18
C PHE A 286 -10.63 3.77 -1.99
N ALA A 287 -10.05 3.84 -0.79
CA ALA A 287 -10.77 3.92 0.47
C ALA A 287 -10.71 5.36 1.01
N VAL A 288 -11.83 5.89 1.50
CA VAL A 288 -11.88 7.24 2.08
C VAL A 288 -11.44 7.19 3.54
N TRP A 289 -10.44 8.00 3.87
CA TRP A 289 -10.20 8.46 5.24
C TRP A 289 -10.46 9.96 5.27
N ASP A 290 -11.27 10.41 6.21
CA ASP A 290 -11.64 11.81 6.38
C ASP A 290 -11.71 12.14 7.88
N GLY A 291 -11.08 13.23 8.29
CA GLY A 291 -10.99 13.67 9.68
C GLY A 291 -12.24 14.36 10.20
N GLY A 292 -13.16 14.75 9.32
CA GLY A 292 -14.45 15.37 9.66
C GLY A 292 -14.84 16.48 8.68
N GLY A 293 -16.09 16.92 8.72
CA GLY A 293 -16.63 17.90 7.77
C GLY A 293 -18.02 17.47 7.30
N THR A 294 -18.54 18.19 6.30
CA THR A 294 -19.69 17.76 5.50
C THR A 294 -19.22 17.37 4.10
N ASP A 295 -19.02 16.07 3.90
CA ASP A 295 -18.33 15.56 2.72
C ASP A 295 -19.29 15.05 1.65
N THR A 296 -18.78 14.94 0.42
CA THR A 296 -19.55 14.50 -0.74
C THR A 296 -18.77 13.49 -1.58
N LEU A 297 -19.41 12.36 -1.89
CA LEU A 297 -18.99 11.49 -2.99
C LEU A 297 -19.67 11.96 -4.28
N ASP A 298 -18.95 12.69 -5.11
CA ASP A 298 -19.43 13.19 -6.40
C ASP A 298 -19.04 12.22 -7.52
N PHE A 299 -19.98 11.37 -7.91
CA PHE A 299 -19.86 10.48 -9.07
C PHE A 299 -20.81 10.88 -10.21
N SER A 300 -21.16 12.17 -10.29
CA SER A 300 -22.15 12.73 -11.23
C SER A 300 -21.78 12.57 -12.70
N GLY A 301 -20.49 12.46 -13.02
CA GLY A 301 -20.00 12.32 -14.40
C GLY A 301 -20.05 10.90 -14.96
N TYR A 302 -20.48 9.89 -14.18
CA TYR A 302 -20.67 8.53 -14.68
C TYR A 302 -22.12 8.28 -15.13
N ALA A 303 -22.28 7.66 -16.31
CA ALA A 303 -23.58 7.33 -16.89
C ALA A 303 -24.07 5.91 -16.56
N PHE A 304 -23.21 5.07 -15.99
CA PHE A 304 -23.56 3.69 -15.61
C PHE A 304 -24.39 3.68 -14.33
N ALA A 305 -25.16 2.61 -14.11
CA ALA A 305 -25.83 2.39 -12.84
C ALA A 305 -24.78 2.18 -11.74
N GLN A 306 -24.93 2.91 -10.63
CA GLN A 306 -24.00 2.90 -9.51
C GLN A 306 -24.71 2.46 -8.24
N VAL A 307 -23.99 1.75 -7.37
CA VAL A 307 -24.41 1.49 -5.98
C VAL A 307 -23.46 2.28 -5.10
N ILE A 308 -24.00 3.24 -4.36
CA ILE A 308 -23.22 4.10 -3.46
C ILE A 308 -23.76 3.86 -2.06
N ASP A 309 -22.88 3.38 -1.18
CA ASP A 309 -23.17 3.19 0.24
C ASP A 309 -22.31 4.18 1.04
N LEU A 310 -22.97 4.94 1.92
CA LEU A 310 -22.34 5.96 2.74
C LEU A 310 -22.10 5.49 4.18
N ARG A 311 -22.42 4.22 4.49
CA ARG A 311 -22.09 3.62 5.78
C ARG A 311 -20.58 3.45 5.91
N GLN A 312 -20.08 3.50 7.15
CA GLN A 312 -18.66 3.30 7.43
C GLN A 312 -18.22 1.92 6.95
N GLY A 313 -17.14 1.88 6.16
CA GLY A 313 -16.60 0.63 5.61
C GLY A 313 -17.41 0.05 4.44
N GLY A 314 -18.37 0.82 3.92
CA GLY A 314 -19.18 0.51 2.73
C GLY A 314 -20.38 -0.37 2.99
#